data_AF-A0A3D5SE38-F1
#
_entry.id   AF-A0A3D5SE38-F1
#
_cell.length_a   1.000
_cell.length_b   1.000
_cell.length_c   1.000
_cell.angle_alpha   90.00
_cell.angle_beta   90.00
_cell.angle_gamma   90.00
#
_symmetry.space_group_name_H-M   'P 1'
#
loop_
_entity.id
_entity.type
_entity.pdbx_description
1 polymer ?
#
loop_
_entity_poly.entity_id
_entity_poly.type
_entity_poly.pdbx_seq_one_letter_code
_entity_poly.pdbx_strand_id
1 'polypeptide(L)' 'QAVNITLGLPFIRTSVDHGTAFDLAGTGKASTSSLNTAISMAIDLSQQASNQ' A
#
# COMPACT_ATOMS: atom_id res chain seq x y z
N GLN A 1 3.51 9.59 -4.01
CA GLN A 1 2.12 9.34 -3.57
C GLN A 1 2.17 8.85 -2.13
N ALA A 2 1.14 9.10 -1.32
CA ALA A 2 1.17 8.73 0.10
C ALA A 2 0.91 7.23 0.29
N VAL A 3 1.43 6.66 1.38
CA VAL A 3 1.21 5.26 1.79
C VAL A 3 0.90 5.25 3.28
N ASN A 4 -0.14 4.52 3.67
CA ASN A 4 -0.45 4.29 5.07
C ASN A 4 0.39 3.13 5.59
N ILE A 5 1.19 3.36 6.64
CA ILE A 5 2.01 2.33 7.31
C ILE A 5 1.47 2.13 8.72
N THR A 6 1.26 0.88 9.14
CA THR A 6 0.89 0.58 10.53
C THR A 6 2.12 0.16 11.33
N LEU A 7 2.43 0.94 12.37
CA LEU A 7 3.52 0.64 13.30
C LEU A 7 3.02 -0.22 14.47
N GLY A 8 3.92 -1.02 15.05
CA GLY A 8 3.64 -1.83 16.25
C GLY A 8 3.04 -3.22 15.99
N LEU A 9 2.79 -3.60 14.74
CA LEU A 9 2.43 -4.97 14.38
C LEU A 9 3.68 -5.88 14.30
N PRO A 10 3.54 -7.20 14.54
CA PRO A 10 4.64 -8.15 14.42
C PRO A 10 4.98 -8.51 12.96
N PHE A 11 4.46 -7.76 11.99
CA PHE A 11 4.71 -7.92 10.56
C PHE A 11 4.51 -6.58 9.84
N ILE A 12 5.09 -6.48 8.64
CA ILE A 12 4.99 -5.28 7.80
C ILE A 12 3.56 -5.16 7.25
N ARG A 13 2.95 -3.99 7.46
CA ARG A 13 1.62 -3.68 6.91
C ARG A 13 1.60 -2.28 6.31
N THR A 14 1.44 -2.22 4.99
CA THR A 14 1.15 -1.00 4.23
C THR A 14 -0.29 -1.04 3.71
N SER A 15 -0.83 0.12 3.34
CA SER A 15 -2.16 0.25 2.75
C SER A 15 -2.25 1.48 1.85
N VAL A 16 -3.24 1.48 0.97
CA VAL A 16 -3.58 2.62 0.12
C VAL A 16 -3.99 3.83 0.95
N ASP A 17 -3.84 5.02 0.36
CA ASP A 17 -4.22 6.32 0.93
C ASP A 17 -5.68 6.73 0.65
N HIS A 18 -6.50 5.84 0.05
CA HIS A 18 -7.89 6.11 -0.31
C HIS A 18 -8.87 5.04 0.21
N GLY A 19 -10.17 5.36 0.16
CA GLY A 19 -11.26 4.46 0.50
C GLY A 19 -11.67 3.52 -0.63
N THR A 20 -12.87 2.95 -0.53
CA THR A 20 -13.37 1.91 -1.46
C THR A 20 -13.76 2.42 -2.85
N ALA A 21 -14.09 3.71 -2.99
CA ALA A 21 -14.53 4.33 -4.24
C ALA A 21 -15.57 3.49 -5.01
N PHE A 22 -16.68 3.15 -4.36
CA PHE A 22 -17.71 2.27 -4.92
C PHE A 22 -18.31 2.78 -6.24
N ASP A 23 -18.34 4.09 -6.43
CA ASP A 23 -18.75 4.76 -7.66
C ASP A 23 -17.81 4.46 -8.85
N LEU A 24 -16.57 4.07 -8.59
CA LEU A 24 -15.59 3.68 -9.61
C LEU A 24 -15.51 2.16 -9.83
N ALA A 25 -16.18 1.36 -9.00
CA ALA A 25 -16.11 -0.09 -9.11
C ALA A 25 -16.65 -0.58 -10.46
N GLY A 26 -15.87 -1.41 -11.15
CA GLY A 26 -16.23 -1.96 -12.47
C GLY A 26 -16.17 -0.96 -13.64
N THR A 27 -15.83 0.31 -13.40
CA THR A 27 -15.79 1.34 -14.45
C THR A 27 -14.49 1.35 -15.26
N GLY A 28 -13.43 0.72 -14.75
CA GLY A 28 -12.07 0.81 -15.31
C GLY A 28 -11.37 2.16 -15.07
N LYS A 29 -11.97 3.08 -14.30
CA LYS A 29 -11.43 4.44 -14.05
C LYS A 29 -10.62 4.57 -12.76
N ALA A 30 -10.61 3.55 -11.90
CA ALA A 30 -9.86 3.58 -10.66
C ALA A 30 -8.34 3.62 -10.94
N SER A 31 -7.61 4.52 -10.27
CA SER A 31 -6.16 4.55 -10.34
C SER A 31 -5.55 3.46 -9.47
N THR A 32 -4.55 2.74 -9.99
CA THR A 32 -3.78 1.73 -9.26
C THR A 32 -2.53 2.30 -8.59
N SER A 33 -2.23 3.59 -8.77
CA SER A 33 -0.94 4.17 -8.40
C SER A 33 -0.66 4.13 -6.89
N SER A 34 -1.69 4.33 -6.05
CA SER A 34 -1.58 4.23 -4.59
C SER A 34 -1.27 2.80 -4.15
N LEU A 35 -1.97 1.82 -4.72
CA LEU A 35 -1.75 0.40 -4.45
C LEU A 35 -0.33 -0.03 -4.85
N ASN A 36 0.12 0.37 -6.04
CA ASN A 36 1.48 0.07 -6.51
C ASN A 36 2.52 0.64 -5.55
N THR A 37 2.35 1.89 -5.11
CA THR A 37 3.26 2.54 -4.16
C THR A 37 3.26 1.81 -2.81
N ALA A 38 2.10 1.39 -2.31
CA ALA A 38 1.97 0.64 -1.06
C ALA A 38 2.66 -0.74 -1.12
N ILE A 39 2.55 -1.44 -2.25
CA ILE A 39 3.22 -2.72 -2.50
C ILE A 39 4.73 -2.53 -2.55
N SER A 40 5.22 -1.55 -3.34
CA SER A 40 6.66 -1.27 -3.44
C SER A 40 7.26 -0.94 -2.07
N MET A 41 6.59 -0.09 -1.28
CA MET A 41 7.03 0.24 0.08
C MET A 41 7.12 -1.01 0.99
N ALA A 42 6.15 -1.94 0.91
CA ALA A 42 6.22 -3.17 1.68
C ALA A 42 7.41 -4.05 1.30
N ILE A 43 7.72 -4.14 -0.01
CA ILE A 43 8.89 -4.86 -0.53
C ILE A 43 10.18 -4.23 -0.01
N ASP A 44 10.30 -2.90 -0.10
CA ASP A 44 11.49 -2.17 0.35
C ASP A 44 11.73 -2.37 1.85
N LEU A 45 10.69 -2.26 2.67
CA LEU A 45 10.76 -2.52 4.12
C LEU A 45 11.13 -3.98 4.41
N SER A 46 10.60 -4.93 3.64
CA SER A 46 10.91 -6.36 3.81
C SER A 46 12.38 -6.66 3.50
N GLN A 47 12.94 -6.04 2.47
CA GLN A 47 14.35 -6.18 2.12
C GLN A 47 15.24 -5.56 3.20
N GLN A 48 14.88 -4.37 3.70
CA GLN A 48 15.62 -3.72 4.79
C GLN A 48 15.60 -4.54 6.08
N ALA A 49 14.45 -5.10 6.45
CA ALA A 49 14.32 -5.95 7.64
C ALA A 49 15.09 -7.27 7.53
N SER A 50 15.29 -7.80 6.32
CA SER A 50 16.05 -9.03 6.08
C SER A 50 17.56 -8.81 6.06
N ASN A 51 18.00 -7.57 5.85
CA ASN A 51 19.41 -7.17 5.81
C ASN A 51 19.94 -6.72 7.18
N GLN A 52 19.11 -6.78 8.23
CA GLN A 52 19.49 -6.61 9.63
C GLN A 52 19.62 -7.96 10.32
#